data_AF-A0A972I7H3-F1
#
_entry.id   AF-A0A972I7H3-F1
#
_cell.length_a   1.000
_cell.length_b   1.000
_cell.length_c   1.000
_cell.angle_alpha   90.00
_cell.angle_beta   90.00
_cell.angle_gamma   90.00
#
_symmetry.space_group_name_H-M   'P 1'
#
loop_
_entity.id
_entity.type
_entity.pdbx_description
1 polymer ?
#
loop_
_entity_poly.entity_id
_entity_poly.type
_entity_poly.pdbx_seq_one_letter_code
_entity_poly.pdbx_strand_id
1 'polypeptide(L)'
;MAAIGGFGKYGRNNLLYIEEMGSCHRLTVFGSDLLCDDKIELASKLRMDRCSRCGVCIKQCPTGALARDNERIEVDKCLTFYNEMKDIMPQWLHDDWHHSLVGCTKCQEKCPENYGIWNRRKVGRFSNEETQMVINTKPFEALDVPLQNKLAELNLNRYYGVLSRNIMLLLKAKAIIG
;
A
#
# COMPACT_ATOMS: atom_id res chain seq x y z
N MET A 1 -15.13 -11.74 0.49
CA MET A 1 -16.44 -11.18 0.10
C MET A 1 -16.42 -10.72 -1.35
N ALA A 2 -15.73 -9.63 -1.72
CA ALA A 2 -15.74 -9.11 -3.10
C ALA A 2 -15.42 -10.16 -4.18
N ALA A 3 -14.33 -10.92 -4.03
CA ALA A 3 -14.00 -11.96 -5.02
C ALA A 3 -15.05 -13.09 -5.08
N ILE A 4 -15.56 -13.50 -3.92
CA ILE A 4 -16.55 -14.57 -3.81
C ILE A 4 -17.90 -14.12 -4.41
N GLY A 5 -18.26 -12.85 -4.24
CA GLY A 5 -19.44 -12.25 -4.87
C GLY A 5 -19.25 -11.89 -6.35
N GLY A 6 -18.17 -12.35 -6.99
CA GLY A 6 -17.95 -12.16 -8.43
C GLY A 6 -17.42 -10.79 -8.86
N PHE A 7 -17.18 -9.86 -7.93
CA PHE A 7 -16.75 -8.49 -8.27
C PHE A 7 -15.29 -8.38 -8.75
N GLY A 8 -14.49 -9.44 -8.63
CA GLY A 8 -13.10 -9.42 -9.07
C GLY A 8 -12.37 -10.72 -8.73
N LYS A 9 -11.09 -10.77 -9.08
CA LYS A 9 -10.22 -11.94 -8.82
C LYS A 9 -8.94 -11.53 -8.13
N TYR A 10 -8.42 -12.37 -7.25
CA TYR A 10 -7.15 -12.17 -6.60
C TYR A 10 -5.99 -12.37 -7.57
N GLY A 11 -5.04 -11.43 -7.52
CA GLY A 11 -3.71 -11.59 -8.08
C GLY A 11 -2.81 -12.40 -7.16
N ARG A 12 -1.64 -12.78 -7.68
CA ARG A 12 -0.60 -13.46 -6.89
C ARG A 12 -0.09 -12.60 -5.73
N ASN A 13 -0.11 -11.28 -5.88
CA ASN A 13 0.19 -10.32 -4.81
C ASN A 13 -0.93 -10.17 -3.76
N ASN A 14 -1.94 -11.05 -3.78
CA ASN A 14 -3.11 -11.07 -2.89
C ASN A 14 -4.02 -9.83 -2.95
N LEU A 15 -3.85 -8.95 -3.94
CA LEU A 15 -4.77 -7.85 -4.20
C LEU A 15 -5.92 -8.30 -5.08
N LEU A 16 -7.09 -7.67 -4.92
CA LEU A 16 -8.23 -7.89 -5.80
C LEU A 16 -8.07 -7.07 -7.07
N TYR A 17 -8.34 -7.69 -8.22
CA TYR A 17 -8.36 -7.05 -9.52
C TYR A 17 -9.80 -7.06 -10.05
N ILE A 18 -10.26 -5.89 -10.47
CA ILE A 18 -11.55 -5.67 -11.13
C ILE A 18 -11.24 -5.32 -12.59
N GLU A 19 -12.04 -5.85 -13.51
CA GLU A 19 -11.92 -5.54 -14.94
C GLU A 19 -11.96 -4.01 -15.15
N GLU A 20 -11.10 -3.50 -16.04
CA GLU A 20 -10.90 -2.06 -16.33
C GLU A 20 -10.37 -1.18 -15.18
N MET A 21 -10.45 -1.62 -13.92
CA MET A 21 -9.94 -0.88 -12.75
C MET A 21 -8.62 -1.42 -12.20
N GLY A 22 -8.23 -2.63 -12.59
CA GLY A 22 -7.06 -3.31 -12.08
C GLY A 22 -7.14 -3.47 -10.56
N SER A 23 -6.02 -3.22 -9.86
CA SER A 23 -5.98 -3.15 -8.39
C SER A 23 -6.17 -1.73 -7.83
N CYS A 24 -6.46 -0.74 -8.67
CA CYS A 24 -6.52 0.68 -8.31
C CYS A 24 -7.89 1.08 -7.73
N HIS A 25 -8.41 0.33 -6.77
CA HIS A 25 -9.71 0.58 -6.15
C HIS A 25 -9.64 0.43 -4.63
N ARG A 26 -10.69 0.88 -3.94
CA ARG A 26 -10.88 0.69 -2.50
C ARG A 26 -12.17 -0.07 -2.27
N LEU A 27 -12.07 -1.15 -1.51
CA LEU A 27 -13.24 -1.91 -1.09
C LEU A 27 -13.91 -1.25 0.11
N THR A 28 -15.22 -1.13 0.05
CA THR A 28 -16.09 -0.71 1.15
C THR A 28 -17.17 -1.78 1.31
N VAL A 29 -17.52 -2.12 2.55
CA VAL A 29 -18.55 -3.11 2.86
C VAL A 29 -19.67 -2.43 3.61
N PHE A 30 -20.91 -2.73 3.21
CA PHE A 30 -22.12 -2.34 3.91
C PHE A 30 -22.80 -3.62 4.40
N GLY A 31 -23.22 -3.63 5.66
CA GLY A 31 -23.98 -4.73 6.25
C GLY A 31 -25.39 -4.26 6.59
N SER A 32 -26.37 -5.13 6.38
CA SER A 32 -27.77 -4.92 6.77
C SER A 32 -28.34 -6.27 7.23
N ASP A 33 -29.31 -6.21 8.12
CA ASP A 33 -30.18 -7.30 8.55
C ASP A 33 -31.34 -7.57 7.58
N LEU A 34 -31.46 -6.77 6.51
CA LEU A 34 -32.43 -6.99 5.45
C LEU A 34 -32.24 -8.39 4.84
N LEU A 35 -33.33 -9.18 4.84
CA LEU A 35 -33.34 -10.48 4.21
C LEU A 35 -33.15 -10.32 2.70
N CYS A 36 -32.25 -11.12 2.13
CA CYS A 36 -31.98 -11.16 0.70
C CYS A 36 -32.50 -12.50 0.17
N ASP A 37 -33.62 -12.47 -0.54
CA ASP A 37 -34.25 -13.66 -1.15
C ASP A 37 -33.55 -14.08 -2.45
N ASP A 38 -32.64 -13.26 -2.98
CA ASP A 38 -31.90 -13.54 -4.20
C ASP A 38 -30.88 -14.67 -3.98
N LYS A 39 -30.87 -15.64 -4.90
CA LYS A 39 -29.81 -16.64 -4.95
C LYS A 39 -28.54 -15.99 -5.49
N ILE A 40 -27.59 -15.72 -4.60
CA ILE A 40 -26.28 -15.20 -4.98
C ILE A 40 -25.42 -16.37 -5.48
N GLU A 41 -25.10 -16.38 -6.78
CA GLU A 41 -24.11 -17.29 -7.32
C GLU A 41 -22.70 -16.87 -6.88
N LEU A 42 -22.02 -17.78 -6.18
CA LEU A 42 -20.66 -17.52 -5.71
C LEU A 42 -19.64 -17.87 -6.80
N ALA A 43 -18.60 -17.06 -6.91
CA ALA A 43 -17.51 -17.29 -7.85
C ALA A 43 -16.78 -18.61 -7.52
N SER A 44 -16.76 -19.53 -8.49
CA SER A 44 -16.05 -20.82 -8.38
C SER A 44 -14.52 -20.67 -8.45
N LYS A 45 -14.03 -19.56 -9.03
CA LYS A 45 -12.61 -19.28 -9.20
C LYS A 45 -12.26 -17.89 -8.68
N LEU A 46 -11.48 -17.86 -7.62
CA LEU A 46 -11.10 -16.62 -6.94
C LEU A 46 -9.78 -16.03 -7.43
N ARG A 47 -8.95 -16.78 -8.17
CA ARG A 47 -7.62 -16.32 -8.64
C ARG A 47 -7.61 -16.12 -10.16
N MET A 48 -6.85 -15.11 -10.59
CA MET A 48 -6.63 -14.86 -12.02
C MET A 48 -5.76 -15.94 -12.67
N ASP A 49 -6.16 -16.41 -13.85
CA ASP A 49 -5.42 -17.42 -14.61
C ASP A 49 -4.01 -17.02 -14.99
N ARG A 50 -3.81 -15.75 -15.38
CA ARG A 50 -2.49 -15.22 -15.75
C ARG A 50 -1.45 -15.43 -14.65
N CYS A 51 -1.87 -15.42 -13.38
CA CYS A 51 -0.99 -15.58 -12.24
C CYS A 51 -0.37 -16.97 -12.13
N SER A 52 -0.90 -17.99 -12.82
CA SER A 52 -0.30 -19.34 -12.88
C SER A 52 1.13 -19.30 -13.44
N ARG A 53 1.38 -18.44 -14.43
CA ARG A 53 2.69 -18.29 -15.11
C ARG A 53 3.41 -17.01 -14.69
N CYS A 54 2.66 -15.93 -14.49
CA CYS A 54 3.21 -14.63 -14.10
C CYS A 54 3.79 -14.63 -12.68
N GLY A 55 4.96 -13.99 -12.52
CA GLY A 55 5.64 -13.80 -11.24
C GLY A 55 6.26 -12.42 -11.08
N VAL A 56 5.75 -11.40 -11.80
CA VAL A 56 6.35 -10.05 -11.78
C VAL A 56 6.30 -9.45 -10.37
N CYS A 57 5.18 -9.61 -9.65
CA CYS A 57 5.07 -9.11 -8.28
C CYS A 57 6.10 -9.72 -7.32
N ILE A 58 6.44 -11.01 -7.49
CA ILE A 58 7.51 -11.68 -6.72
C ILE A 58 8.84 -11.00 -7.01
N LYS A 59 9.19 -10.85 -8.29
CA LYS A 59 10.45 -10.23 -8.73
C LYS A 59 10.61 -8.77 -8.30
N GLN A 60 9.51 -8.06 -8.08
CA GLN A 60 9.52 -6.66 -7.68
C GLN A 60 9.42 -6.46 -6.17
N CYS A 61 9.04 -7.48 -5.40
CA CYS A 61 8.90 -7.36 -3.96
C CYS A 61 10.31 -7.23 -3.32
N PRO A 62 10.65 -6.09 -2.69
CA PRO A 62 12.00 -5.86 -2.20
C PRO A 62 12.37 -6.80 -1.05
N THR A 63 11.39 -7.15 -0.21
CA THR A 63 11.58 -7.96 0.99
C THR A 63 11.37 -9.46 0.76
N GLY A 64 10.98 -9.86 -0.45
CA GLY A 64 10.64 -11.26 -0.74
C GLY A 64 9.38 -11.77 -0.04
N ALA A 65 8.45 -10.89 0.39
CA ALA A 65 7.20 -11.27 1.06
C ALA A 65 6.21 -12.09 0.20
N LEU A 66 6.51 -12.27 -1.10
CA LEU A 66 5.69 -13.01 -2.06
C LEU A 66 6.53 -14.15 -2.64
N ALA A 67 6.02 -15.38 -2.59
CA ALA A 67 6.67 -16.55 -3.17
C ALA A 67 5.80 -17.23 -4.25
N ARG A 68 6.39 -18.16 -5.02
CA ARG A 68 5.68 -18.85 -6.12
C ARG A 68 4.85 -20.02 -5.62
N ASP A 69 5.39 -20.73 -4.65
CA ASP A 69 4.85 -21.87 -3.91
C ASP A 69 3.96 -21.46 -2.74
N ASN A 70 4.06 -20.21 -2.27
CA ASN A 70 3.15 -19.66 -1.29
C ASN A 70 1.98 -18.92 -1.94
N GLU A 71 0.77 -19.28 -1.50
CA GLU A 71 -0.48 -18.68 -1.94
C GLU A 71 -0.80 -17.36 -1.22
N ARG A 72 -0.22 -17.17 -0.03
CA ARG A 72 -0.44 -16.04 0.86
C ARG A 72 0.81 -15.17 0.92
N ILE A 73 0.61 -13.88 1.13
CA ILE A 73 1.68 -12.95 1.46
C ILE A 73 2.19 -13.21 2.89
N GLU A 74 3.50 -13.18 3.05
CA GLU A 74 4.16 -13.15 4.37
C GLU A 74 4.10 -11.72 4.90
N VAL A 75 3.07 -11.42 5.69
CA VAL A 75 2.75 -10.05 6.15
C VAL A 75 3.87 -9.48 7.01
N ASP A 76 4.52 -10.31 7.82
CA ASP A 76 5.69 -10.02 8.63
C ASP A 76 6.95 -9.73 7.81
N LYS A 77 6.93 -9.98 6.50
CA LYS A 77 7.97 -9.52 5.57
C LYS A 77 7.52 -8.35 4.72
N CYS A 78 6.23 -7.98 4.72
CA CYS A 78 5.71 -6.98 3.80
C CYS A 78 6.16 -5.56 4.18
N LEU A 79 6.78 -4.83 3.24
CA LEU A 79 7.21 -3.45 3.50
C LEU A 79 6.04 -2.51 3.88
N THR A 80 4.82 -2.76 3.39
CA THR A 80 3.63 -2.01 3.81
C THR A 80 3.41 -2.09 5.32
N PHE A 81 3.55 -3.29 5.91
CA PHE A 81 3.38 -3.50 7.35
C PHE A 81 4.32 -2.57 8.13
N TYR A 82 5.60 -2.58 7.77
CA TYR A 82 6.60 -1.75 8.43
C TYR A 82 6.43 -0.26 8.17
N ASN A 83 6.05 0.15 6.95
CA ASN A 83 5.83 1.56 6.63
C ASN A 83 4.58 2.14 7.32
N GLU A 84 3.64 1.33 7.81
CA GLU A 84 2.39 1.81 8.43
C GLU A 84 2.32 1.57 9.94
N MET A 85 3.08 0.61 10.46
CA MET A 85 3.12 0.30 11.91
C MET A 85 4.14 1.18 12.65
N LYS A 86 3.80 1.55 13.89
CA LYS A 86 4.65 2.37 14.78
C LYS A 86 5.77 1.59 15.48
N ASP A 87 5.87 0.29 15.23
CA ASP A 87 6.85 -0.59 15.85
C ASP A 87 8.28 -0.33 15.38
N ILE A 88 9.22 -0.97 16.08
CA ILE A 88 10.65 -0.93 15.79
C ILE A 88 10.90 -1.61 14.44
N MET A 89 11.69 -0.95 13.59
CA MET A 89 12.14 -1.55 12.33
C MET A 89 13.07 -2.73 12.63
N PRO A 90 12.81 -3.92 12.06
CA PRO A 90 13.64 -5.08 12.35
C PRO A 90 14.98 -4.96 11.63
N GLN A 91 16.03 -5.52 12.24
CA GLN A 91 17.40 -5.42 11.71
C GLN A 91 17.60 -6.05 10.33
N TRP A 92 16.74 -6.98 9.93
CA TRP A 92 16.82 -7.62 8.61
C TRP A 92 16.27 -6.74 7.49
N LEU A 93 15.51 -5.69 7.82
CA LEU A 93 14.94 -4.79 6.83
C LEU A 93 16.00 -3.79 6.39
N HIS A 94 16.36 -3.81 5.11
CA HIS A 94 17.38 -2.92 4.59
C HIS A 94 16.82 -1.52 4.28
N ASP A 95 17.56 -0.48 4.69
CA ASP A 95 17.17 0.92 4.48
C ASP A 95 16.93 1.25 2.99
N ASP A 96 17.71 0.66 2.06
CA ASP A 96 17.63 0.89 0.62
C ASP A 96 16.33 0.36 -0.04
N TRP A 97 15.58 -0.49 0.65
CA TRP A 97 14.28 -0.97 0.18
C TRP A 97 13.16 0.07 0.36
N HIS A 98 13.36 1.08 1.22
CA HIS A 98 12.38 2.12 1.48
C HIS A 98 12.27 3.09 0.30
N HIS A 99 11.06 3.18 -0.27
CA HIS A 99 10.77 4.00 -1.46
C HIS A 99 9.47 4.80 -1.35
N SER A 100 8.80 4.75 -0.21
CA SER A 100 7.50 5.37 0.07
C SER A 100 7.41 5.74 1.55
N LEU A 101 6.60 6.76 1.85
CA LEU A 101 6.36 7.21 3.24
C LEU A 101 5.27 6.40 3.95
N VAL A 102 4.35 5.81 3.19
CA VAL A 102 3.22 5.01 3.67
C VAL A 102 3.00 3.90 2.66
N GLY A 103 2.77 2.68 3.15
CA GLY A 103 2.56 1.50 2.32
C GLY A 103 3.72 1.15 1.37
N CYS A 104 3.46 0.28 0.40
CA CYS A 104 4.38 -0.12 -0.67
C CYS A 104 3.57 -0.52 -1.91
N THR A 105 4.03 -0.08 -3.09
CA THR A 105 3.32 -0.32 -4.38
C THR A 105 4.10 -1.21 -5.34
N LYS A 106 5.29 -1.71 -4.99
CA LYS A 106 6.16 -2.47 -5.92
C LYS A 106 5.49 -3.69 -6.55
N CYS A 107 4.68 -4.42 -5.78
CA CYS A 107 3.96 -5.59 -6.29
C CYS A 107 2.81 -5.24 -7.26
N GLN A 108 2.43 -3.96 -7.36
CA GLN A 108 1.36 -3.45 -8.23
C GLN A 108 1.89 -2.71 -9.46
N GLU A 109 2.96 -1.93 -9.29
CA GLU A 109 3.48 -0.97 -10.28
C GLU A 109 3.84 -1.60 -11.63
N LYS A 110 4.32 -2.84 -11.61
CA LYS A 110 4.69 -3.60 -12.81
C LYS A 110 3.71 -4.74 -13.10
N CYS A 111 2.58 -4.80 -12.40
CA CYS A 111 1.58 -5.83 -12.67
C CYS A 111 0.96 -5.60 -14.06
N PRO A 112 0.94 -6.60 -14.96
CA PRO A 112 0.33 -6.46 -16.28
C PRO A 112 -1.17 -6.09 -16.22
N GLU A 113 -1.86 -6.52 -15.18
CA GLU A 113 -3.30 -6.22 -14.97
C GLU A 113 -3.55 -4.77 -14.54
N ASN A 114 -2.50 -3.97 -14.34
CA ASN A 114 -2.58 -2.52 -14.10
C ASN A 114 -2.06 -1.70 -15.29
N TYR A 115 -1.71 -2.35 -16.42
CA TYR A 115 -1.19 -1.67 -17.59
C TYR A 115 -2.23 -0.69 -18.15
N GLY A 116 -1.84 0.58 -18.35
CA GLY A 116 -2.73 1.64 -18.80
C GLY A 116 -3.71 2.20 -17.75
N ILE A 117 -3.84 1.53 -16.59
CA ILE A 117 -4.76 1.93 -15.51
C ILE A 117 -4.05 2.78 -14.45
N TRP A 118 -2.78 2.47 -14.19
CA TRP A 118 -2.02 3.12 -13.12
C TRP A 118 -1.82 4.62 -13.39
N ASN A 119 -2.43 5.47 -12.56
CA ASN A 119 -2.36 6.93 -12.69
C ASN A 119 -1.62 7.57 -11.51
N ARG A 120 -0.33 7.88 -11.69
CA ARG A 120 0.43 8.65 -10.69
C ARG A 120 0.16 10.13 -10.86
N ARG A 121 -0.36 10.76 -9.82
CA ARG A 121 -0.58 12.21 -9.77
C ARG A 121 0.29 12.83 -8.70
N LYS A 122 0.86 13.99 -9.02
CA LYS A 122 1.47 14.85 -8.02
C LYS A 122 0.36 15.63 -7.33
N VAL A 123 0.05 15.26 -6.09
CA VAL A 123 -1.07 15.84 -5.32
C VAL A 123 -0.63 16.94 -4.35
N GLY A 124 0.68 17.15 -4.20
CA GLY A 124 1.22 18.19 -3.33
C GLY A 124 2.75 18.27 -3.41
N ARG A 125 3.32 19.23 -2.69
CA ARG A 125 4.76 19.40 -2.48
C ARG A 125 4.98 19.90 -1.06
N PHE A 126 6.00 19.40 -0.39
CA PHE A 126 6.48 19.95 0.88
C PHE A 126 7.77 20.74 0.65
N SER A 127 7.93 21.87 1.34
CA SER A 127 9.20 22.61 1.41
C SER A 127 10.20 21.88 2.32
N ASN A 128 11.44 22.35 2.35
CA ASN A 128 12.43 21.79 3.28
C ASN A 128 12.03 22.08 4.72
N GLU A 129 11.53 23.28 5.00
CA GLU A 129 11.06 23.72 6.31
C GLU A 129 9.88 22.84 6.77
N GLU A 130 8.87 22.66 5.92
CA GLU A 130 7.73 21.78 6.23
C GLU A 130 8.19 20.34 6.47
N THR A 131 9.13 19.84 5.67
CA THR A 131 9.70 18.49 5.85
C THR A 131 10.40 18.37 7.20
N GLN A 132 11.20 19.36 7.59
CA GLN A 132 11.87 19.38 8.90
C GLN A 132 10.88 19.49 10.05
N MET A 133 9.79 20.25 9.91
CA MET A 133 8.72 20.30 10.90
C MET A 133 8.06 18.93 11.09
N VAL A 134 7.76 18.21 10.01
CA VAL A 134 7.20 16.85 10.10
C VAL A 134 8.17 15.86 10.78
N ILE A 135 9.48 16.02 10.58
CA ILE A 135 10.49 15.15 11.22
C ILE A 135 10.58 15.43 12.72
N ASN A 136 10.63 16.70 13.11
CA ASN A 136 11.06 17.14 14.45
C ASN A 136 9.91 17.44 15.41
N THR A 137 8.71 17.73 14.90
CA THR A 137 7.58 18.15 15.74
C THR A 137 6.63 16.99 16.03
N LYS A 138 6.48 16.66 17.32
CA LYS A 138 5.54 15.65 17.81
C LYS A 138 4.89 16.16 19.10
N PRO A 139 3.57 15.98 19.31
CA PRO A 139 2.62 15.24 18.46
C PRO A 139 2.15 16.05 17.24
N PHE A 140 1.23 15.50 16.43
CA PHE A 140 0.70 16.14 15.20
C PHE A 140 0.11 17.53 15.46
N GLU A 141 -0.57 17.66 16.59
CA GLU A 141 -1.29 18.85 17.03
C GLU A 141 -0.34 20.02 17.37
N ALA A 142 0.96 19.76 17.53
CA ALA A 142 1.98 20.78 17.77
C ALA A 142 2.51 21.42 16.48
N LEU A 143 2.12 20.92 15.30
CA LEU A 143 2.43 21.57 14.03
C LEU A 143 1.62 22.87 13.87
N ASP A 144 2.05 23.76 12.99
CA ASP A 144 1.20 24.88 12.60
C ASP A 144 -0.07 24.41 11.88
N VAL A 145 -1.14 25.19 12.00
CA VAL A 145 -2.45 24.87 11.42
C VAL A 145 -2.40 24.68 9.89
N PRO A 146 -1.66 25.52 9.12
CA PRO A 146 -1.51 25.30 7.68
C PRO A 146 -0.96 23.92 7.30
N LEU A 147 0.09 23.45 7.99
CA LEU A 147 0.71 22.16 7.72
C LEU A 147 -0.17 21.00 8.20
N GLN A 148 -0.89 21.16 9.33
CA GLN A 148 -1.89 20.19 9.75
C GLN A 148 -2.97 19.98 8.68
N ASN A 149 -3.53 21.08 8.14
CA ASN A 149 -4.55 21.03 7.09
C ASN A 149 -4.02 20.36 5.83
N LYS A 150 -2.83 20.74 5.38
CA LYS A 150 -2.17 20.15 4.21
C LYS A 150 -1.96 18.64 4.36
N LEU A 151 -1.51 18.18 5.52
CA LEU A 151 -1.34 16.75 5.80
C LEU A 151 -2.69 16.01 5.84
N ALA A 152 -3.74 16.65 6.38
CA ALA A 152 -5.09 16.08 6.44
C ALA A 152 -5.73 15.95 5.04
N GLU A 153 -5.61 16.96 4.18
CA GLU A 153 -6.06 16.93 2.78
C GLU A 153 -5.41 15.79 1.99
N LEU A 154 -4.13 15.51 2.29
CA LEU A 154 -3.37 14.41 1.70
C LEU A 154 -3.60 13.06 2.40
N ASN A 155 -4.47 13.00 3.41
CA ASN A 155 -4.75 11.80 4.22
C ASN A 155 -3.50 11.21 4.91
N LEU A 156 -2.52 12.06 5.23
CA LEU A 156 -1.27 11.70 5.89
C LEU A 156 -1.32 11.87 7.41
N ASN A 157 -2.28 12.64 7.94
CA ASN A 157 -2.48 12.85 9.38
C ASN A 157 -2.63 11.53 10.16
N ARG A 158 -3.39 10.56 9.63
CA ARG A 158 -3.55 9.23 10.26
C ARG A 158 -2.24 8.42 10.35
N TYR A 159 -1.25 8.74 9.51
CA TYR A 159 0.06 8.09 9.48
C TYR A 159 1.15 8.94 10.13
N TYR A 160 0.80 10.07 10.75
CA TYR A 160 1.79 11.03 11.24
C TYR A 160 2.84 10.39 12.17
N GLY A 161 2.43 9.43 12.99
CA GLY A 161 3.31 8.70 13.91
C GLY A 161 4.47 7.94 13.24
N VAL A 162 4.38 7.64 11.94
CA VAL A 162 5.44 6.93 11.19
C VAL A 162 6.17 7.83 10.18
N LEU A 163 5.64 9.01 9.84
CA LEU A 163 6.20 9.86 8.79
C LEU A 163 7.63 10.30 9.09
N SER A 164 7.91 10.79 10.30
CA SER A 164 9.26 11.21 10.72
C SER A 164 10.30 10.11 10.47
N ARG A 165 10.04 8.88 10.92
CA ARG A 165 10.91 7.71 10.69
C ARG A 165 11.06 7.42 9.20
N ASN A 166 9.95 7.33 8.47
CA ASN A 166 9.96 6.91 7.07
C ASN A 166 10.57 7.96 6.12
N ILE A 167 10.44 9.25 6.44
CA ILE A 167 11.14 10.33 5.72
C ILE A 167 12.64 10.14 5.88
N MET A 168 13.12 9.92 7.11
CA MET A 168 14.55 9.72 7.37
C MET A 168 15.10 8.49 6.63
N LEU A 169 14.38 7.36 6.65
CA LEU A 169 14.75 6.16 5.90
C LEU A 169 14.81 6.43 4.38
N LEU A 170 13.84 7.17 3.84
CA LEU A 170 13.82 7.52 2.41
C LEU A 170 14.96 8.45 2.01
N LEU A 171 15.33 9.41 2.87
CA LEU A 171 16.46 10.30 2.63
C LEU A 171 17.79 9.53 2.66
N LYS A 172 17.96 8.59 3.59
CA LYS A 172 19.12 7.69 3.65
C LYS A 172 19.20 6.79 2.41
N ALA A 173 18.11 6.15 2.04
CA ALA A 173 18.03 5.28 0.85
C ALA A 173 18.41 6.00 -0.45
N LYS A 174 18.17 7.32 -0.52
CA LYS A 174 18.54 8.17 -1.65
C LYS A 174 19.92 8.82 -1.54
N ALA A 175 20.71 8.46 -0.53
CA ALA A 175 22.00 9.07 -0.21
C ALA A 175 21.94 10.60 -0.08
N ILE A 176 20.80 11.14 0.39
CA ILE A 176 20.64 12.56 0.68
C ILE A 176 21.21 12.89 2.07
N ILE A 177 21.13 11.92 2.98
CA ILE A 177 21.70 12.00 4.33
C ILE A 177 22.50 10.73 4.64
N GLY A 178 23.52 10.87 5.48
CA GLY A 178 24.36 9.76 5.99
C GLY A 178 23.75 9.03 7.18
#